data_AF-A0A1T5MEA9-F1
#
_entry.id   AF-A0A1T5MEA9-F1
#
_cell.length_a   1.000
_cell.length_b   1.000
_cell.length_c   1.000
_cell.angle_alpha   90.00
_cell.angle_beta   90.00
_cell.angle_gamma   90.00
#
_symmetry.space_group_name_H-M   'P 1'
#
loop_
_entity.id
_entity.type
_entity.pdbx_description
1 polymer ?
#
loop_
_entity_poly.entity_id
_entity_poly.type
_entity_poly.pdbx_seq_one_letter_code
_entity_poly.pdbx_strand_id
1 'polypeptide(L)'
;MFNKEYWVFKKIYLFIIVLILIVSLYTIVGLGVTEKEDRYVLVYDNLYNYGEKHSQVLSLYIELKSIYNNVLLVKSNQIKDMEFKGEDIIIAPNISFDSENEYNDILQYCREKGLKIYKDEKGISKNKKTSQELLLAIDKVYPFSDFNKLMDTAESLNNKGINFICVIMPIYQNYEITAYKKFIEVLKYVEEMGGRFFIHYPIFNEEGTYNLDSREGFKRSIEEYRKNGINILGIRISRDKIFKNRDVFEGLNLPFLLVTEEEGKLQETTNLFKISKEINNHIFIDGKNMNELNIFTYTKQENVSYNETAYIDINTDITKLYDFLKILYSEEIPIEDFNLENYYLELKNFDFDENVSNPQENQKNELEEFRKREMKKITGENLEEEESEIENYDISKAVRIVIKILLFIILILAIQVFIGRKYDIRKFFKK
;
A
#
# COMPACT_ATOMS: atom_id res chain seq x y z
N MET A 1 -60.83 25.89 -16.13
CA MET A 1 -60.19 25.57 -14.82
C MET A 1 -58.86 24.81 -14.96
N PHE A 2 -58.63 24.04 -16.03
CA PHE A 2 -57.39 23.27 -16.27
C PHE A 2 -56.10 24.07 -16.54
N ASN A 3 -56.18 25.30 -17.09
CA ASN A 3 -54.98 26.10 -17.38
C ASN A 3 -54.24 26.62 -16.13
N LYS A 4 -54.94 26.74 -14.99
CA LYS A 4 -54.33 27.25 -13.75
C LYS A 4 -53.50 26.18 -13.05
N GLU A 5 -53.97 24.92 -13.05
CA GLU A 5 -53.24 23.78 -12.48
C GLU A 5 -51.98 23.47 -13.31
N TYR A 6 -52.06 23.50 -14.64
CA TYR A 6 -50.90 23.25 -15.51
C TYR A 6 -49.78 24.28 -15.32
N TRP A 7 -50.15 25.55 -15.08
CA TRP A 7 -49.18 26.62 -14.86
C TRP A 7 -48.45 26.50 -13.51
N VAL A 8 -49.14 26.03 -12.47
CA VAL A 8 -48.52 25.73 -11.16
C VAL A 8 -47.56 24.56 -11.28
N PHE A 9 -47.93 23.50 -11.99
CA PHE A 9 -47.05 22.35 -12.24
C PHE A 9 -45.81 22.72 -13.05
N LYS A 10 -45.93 23.58 -14.07
CA LYS A 10 -44.78 24.07 -14.85
C LYS A 10 -43.81 24.88 -13.99
N LYS A 11 -44.31 25.67 -13.03
CA LYS A 11 -43.47 26.39 -12.07
C LYS A 11 -42.76 25.46 -11.09
N ILE A 12 -43.43 24.42 -10.59
CA ILE A 12 -42.81 23.42 -9.71
C ILE A 12 -41.73 22.65 -10.45
N TYR A 13 -41.99 22.24 -11.69
CA TYR A 13 -41.01 21.52 -12.51
C TYR A 13 -39.79 22.39 -12.86
N LEU A 14 -40.01 23.66 -13.20
CA LEU A 14 -38.93 24.63 -13.45
C LEU A 14 -38.11 24.87 -12.18
N PHE A 15 -38.77 24.97 -11.01
CA PHE A 15 -38.09 25.13 -9.73
C PHE A 15 -37.22 23.92 -9.38
N ILE A 16 -37.70 22.69 -9.63
CA ILE A 16 -36.92 21.46 -9.43
C ILE A 16 -35.71 21.42 -10.36
N ILE A 17 -35.85 21.79 -11.64
CA ILE A 17 -34.72 21.86 -12.58
C ILE A 17 -33.69 22.89 -12.11
N VAL A 18 -34.13 24.07 -11.68
CA VAL A 18 -33.23 25.10 -11.15
C VAL A 18 -32.55 24.62 -9.87
N LEU A 19 -33.25 23.91 -9.00
CA LEU A 19 -32.67 23.31 -7.79
C LEU A 19 -31.61 22.26 -8.13
N ILE A 20 -31.88 21.38 -9.10
CA ILE A 20 -30.91 20.38 -9.58
C ILE A 20 -29.70 21.07 -10.21
N LEU A 21 -29.91 22.14 -10.99
CA LEU A 21 -28.83 22.94 -11.56
C LEU A 21 -27.98 23.60 -10.48
N ILE A 22 -28.61 24.21 -9.47
CA ILE A 22 -27.92 24.83 -8.33
C ILE A 22 -27.15 23.77 -7.53
N VAL A 23 -27.75 22.62 -7.24
CA VAL A 23 -27.07 21.51 -6.55
C VAL A 23 -25.91 20.99 -7.40
N SER A 24 -26.09 20.84 -8.72
CA SER A 24 -25.02 20.43 -9.64
C SER A 24 -23.87 21.44 -9.69
N LEU A 25 -24.19 22.74 -9.70
CA LEU A 25 -23.22 23.83 -9.61
C LEU A 25 -22.51 23.84 -8.25
N TYR A 26 -23.23 23.60 -7.14
CA TYR A 26 -22.62 23.46 -5.82
C TYR A 26 -21.72 22.22 -5.71
N THR A 27 -22.08 21.10 -6.35
CA THR A 27 -21.20 19.92 -6.40
C THR A 27 -19.96 20.17 -7.26
N ILE A 28 -20.09 20.91 -8.38
CA ILE A 28 -18.95 21.28 -9.24
C ILE A 28 -18.03 22.28 -8.53
N VAL A 29 -18.58 23.26 -7.80
CA VAL A 29 -17.80 24.24 -7.03
C VAL A 29 -17.20 23.60 -5.77
N GLY A 30 -17.87 22.62 -5.16
CA GLY A 30 -17.35 21.84 -4.03
C GLY A 30 -16.21 20.88 -4.42
N LEU A 31 -16.19 20.40 -5.67
CA LEU A 31 -15.07 19.65 -6.26
C LEU A 31 -13.98 20.57 -6.86
N GLY A 32 -14.24 21.88 -6.92
CA GLY A 32 -13.33 22.91 -7.39
C GLY A 32 -12.53 23.58 -6.28
N VAL A 33 -12.44 22.98 -5.08
CA VAL A 33 -11.28 23.23 -4.23
C VAL A 33 -10.13 22.58 -4.96
N THR A 34 -9.38 23.38 -5.72
CA THR A 34 -8.06 22.99 -6.24
C THR A 34 -7.33 22.34 -5.07
N GLU A 35 -7.19 21.03 -5.09
CA GLU A 35 -6.37 20.30 -4.15
C GLU A 35 -5.01 20.97 -4.25
N LYS A 36 -4.66 21.77 -3.23
CA LYS A 36 -3.40 22.48 -3.20
C LYS A 36 -2.34 21.41 -3.22
N GLU A 37 -1.64 21.25 -4.33
CA GLU A 37 -0.49 20.37 -4.40
C GLU A 37 0.64 21.02 -3.62
N ASP A 38 0.64 20.83 -2.31
CA ASP A 38 1.75 21.18 -1.45
C ASP A 38 3.02 20.52 -2.02
N ARG A 39 4.06 21.32 -2.26
CA ARG A 39 5.35 20.85 -2.76
C ARG A 39 6.27 20.62 -1.57
N TYR A 40 6.72 19.38 -1.43
CA TYR A 40 7.66 18.97 -0.40
C TYR A 40 9.09 19.03 -0.95
N VAL A 41 10.00 19.62 -0.18
CA VAL A 41 11.41 19.75 -0.56
C VAL A 41 12.25 19.10 0.54
N LEU A 42 12.82 17.94 0.23
CA LEU A 42 13.73 17.21 1.09
C LEU A 42 15.16 17.69 0.84
N VAL A 43 15.72 18.37 1.83
CA VAL A 43 17.07 18.91 1.82
C VAL A 43 18.00 17.99 2.58
N TYR A 44 19.13 17.65 1.96
CA TYR A 44 20.15 16.78 2.55
C TYR A 44 21.55 17.30 2.19
N ASP A 45 22.54 16.99 3.01
CA ASP A 45 23.95 17.22 2.65
C ASP A 45 24.60 15.92 2.18
N ASN A 46 24.53 14.88 3.02
CA ASN A 46 25.00 13.53 2.71
C ASN A 46 23.86 12.56 2.43
N LEU A 47 24.04 11.78 1.36
CA LEU A 47 23.09 10.74 0.98
C LEU A 47 23.27 9.47 1.82
N TYR A 48 24.52 9.14 2.14
CA TYR A 48 24.88 7.94 2.90
C TYR A 48 25.67 8.35 4.13
N ASN A 49 25.30 7.80 5.29
CA ASN A 49 26.11 7.94 6.48
C ASN A 49 27.38 7.09 6.38
N TYR A 50 28.40 7.43 7.17
CA TYR A 50 29.66 6.70 7.18
C TYR A 50 29.45 5.21 7.49
N GLY A 51 29.92 4.34 6.59
CA GLY A 51 29.81 2.89 6.74
C GLY A 51 28.44 2.30 6.39
N GLU A 52 27.40 3.13 6.19
CA GLU A 52 26.07 2.64 5.83
C GLU A 52 25.99 2.26 4.35
N LYS A 53 25.29 1.16 4.08
CA LYS A 53 25.01 0.70 2.71
C LYS A 53 23.76 1.35 2.12
N HIS A 54 22.78 1.66 2.96
CA HIS A 54 21.47 2.20 2.58
C HIS A 54 21.40 3.70 2.88
N SER A 55 20.61 4.44 2.10
CA SER A 55 20.37 5.86 2.34
C SER A 55 19.07 6.09 3.11
N GLN A 56 19.17 6.65 4.31
CA GLN A 56 18.00 7.11 5.07
C GLN A 56 17.26 8.24 4.34
N VAL A 57 18.01 9.12 3.66
CA VAL A 57 17.45 10.23 2.88
C VAL A 57 16.63 9.72 1.69
N LEU A 58 17.13 8.73 0.94
CA LEU A 58 16.36 8.16 -0.15
C LEU A 58 15.14 7.39 0.36
N SER A 59 15.27 6.69 1.48
CA SER A 59 14.15 5.97 2.10
C SER A 59 13.02 6.93 2.46
N LEU A 60 13.34 8.02 3.15
CA LEU A 60 12.41 9.10 3.46
C LEU A 60 11.81 9.74 2.20
N TYR A 61 12.60 9.95 1.15
CA TYR A 61 12.08 10.47 -0.12
C TYR A 61 11.03 9.54 -0.73
N ILE A 62 11.28 8.23 -0.77
CA ILE A 62 10.34 7.25 -1.32
C ILE A 62 9.06 7.18 -0.48
N GLU A 63 9.19 7.19 0.84
CA GLU A 63 8.05 7.23 1.77
C GLU A 63 7.18 8.46 1.48
N LEU A 64 7.77 9.66 1.48
CA LEU A 64 7.06 10.89 1.16
C LEU A 64 6.43 10.84 -0.23
N LYS A 65 7.11 10.25 -1.22
CA LYS A 65 6.62 10.12 -2.59
C LYS A 65 5.44 9.17 -2.73
N SER A 66 5.36 8.14 -1.90
CA SER A 66 4.22 7.23 -1.87
C SER A 66 2.95 7.90 -1.33
N ILE A 67 3.11 8.98 -0.54
CA ILE A 67 2.03 9.72 0.10
C ILE A 67 1.67 10.99 -0.70
N TYR A 68 2.68 11.68 -1.23
CA TYR A 68 2.57 12.99 -1.86
C TYR A 68 3.10 12.99 -3.29
N ASN A 69 2.33 13.60 -4.20
CA ASN A 69 2.67 13.62 -5.63
C ASN A 69 3.90 14.49 -5.93
N ASN A 70 4.14 15.57 -5.17
CA ASN A 70 5.18 16.56 -5.49
C ASN A 70 6.24 16.66 -4.40
N VAL A 71 7.26 15.81 -4.50
CA VAL A 71 8.41 15.76 -3.57
C VAL A 71 9.70 15.93 -4.36
N LEU A 72 10.59 16.81 -3.91
CA LEU A 72 11.87 17.10 -4.56
C LEU A 72 13.03 16.78 -3.63
N LEU A 73 14.10 16.20 -4.18
CA LEU A 73 15.37 15.96 -3.49
C LEU A 73 16.37 17.06 -3.84
N VAL A 74 16.92 17.74 -2.84
CA VAL A 74 17.79 18.90 -3.05
C VAL A 74 19.02 18.81 -2.16
N LYS A 75 20.21 18.94 -2.75
CA LYS A 75 21.43 19.02 -1.96
C LYS A 75 21.52 20.37 -1.24
N SER A 76 22.03 20.40 -0.01
CA SER A 76 22.16 21.60 0.84
C SER A 76 22.76 22.79 0.09
N ASN A 77 23.83 22.55 -0.66
CA ASN A 77 24.53 23.57 -1.43
C ASN A 77 23.76 24.10 -2.66
N GLN A 78 22.74 23.38 -3.13
CA GLN A 78 21.88 23.77 -4.26
C GLN A 78 20.61 24.49 -3.82
N ILE A 79 20.30 24.51 -2.51
CA ILE A 79 19.05 25.09 -2.00
C ILE A 79 18.90 26.57 -2.38
N LYS A 80 20.02 27.31 -2.42
CA LYS A 80 20.02 28.76 -2.69
C LYS A 80 19.70 29.08 -4.15
N ASP A 81 19.88 28.12 -5.03
CA ASP A 81 19.60 28.24 -6.47
C ASP A 81 18.15 27.88 -6.81
N MET A 82 17.36 27.44 -5.83
CA MET A 82 15.94 27.10 -6.03
C MET A 82 15.01 28.30 -5.88
N GLU A 83 14.02 28.34 -6.77
CA GLU A 83 12.85 29.18 -6.60
C GLU A 83 11.81 28.50 -5.70
N PHE A 84 11.69 29.02 -4.48
CA PHE A 84 10.66 28.60 -3.54
C PHE A 84 9.35 29.36 -3.76
N LYS A 85 8.25 28.63 -3.61
CA LYS A 85 6.90 29.19 -3.50
C LYS A 85 6.60 29.30 -2.00
N GLY A 86 5.83 30.32 -1.60
CA GLY A 86 5.53 30.58 -0.18
C GLY A 86 4.76 29.47 0.55
N GLU A 87 4.36 28.42 -0.15
CA GLU A 87 3.62 27.26 0.39
C GLU A 87 4.46 25.97 0.39
N ASP A 88 5.72 26.04 -0.05
CA ASP A 88 6.61 24.88 -0.03
C ASP A 88 6.88 24.42 1.42
N ILE A 89 6.85 23.11 1.62
CA ILE A 89 7.15 22.45 2.88
C ILE A 89 8.57 21.90 2.80
N ILE A 90 9.48 22.39 3.62
CA ILE A 90 10.87 21.95 3.66
C ILE A 90 11.06 20.90 4.75
N ILE A 91 11.75 19.82 4.43
CA ILE A 91 12.16 18.78 5.36
C ILE A 91 13.67 18.71 5.32
N ALA A 92 14.32 18.83 6.47
CA ALA A 92 15.77 18.75 6.59
C ALA A 92 16.11 17.80 7.75
N PRO A 93 16.34 16.50 7.45
CA PRO A 93 16.71 15.51 8.45
C PRO A 93 18.10 15.84 9.00
N ASN A 94 18.19 16.13 10.30
CA ASN A 94 19.45 16.50 10.94
C ASN A 94 20.56 15.43 10.71
N ILE A 95 20.18 14.16 10.68
CA ILE A 95 21.10 13.04 10.44
C ILE A 95 21.80 13.06 9.08
N SER A 96 21.28 13.82 8.12
CA SER A 96 21.88 13.95 6.79
C SER A 96 22.98 15.02 6.69
N PHE A 97 23.31 15.71 7.79
CA PHE A 97 24.31 16.78 7.83
C PHE A 97 25.49 16.41 8.73
N ASP A 98 26.71 16.59 8.22
CA ASP A 98 27.93 16.32 9.00
C ASP A 98 28.22 17.40 10.05
N SER A 99 27.72 18.61 9.81
CA SER A 99 28.00 19.80 10.61
C SER A 99 26.72 20.43 11.12
N GLU A 100 26.64 20.60 12.45
CA GLU A 100 25.56 21.33 13.09
C GLU A 100 25.48 22.78 12.59
N ASN A 101 26.63 23.39 12.23
CA ASN A 101 26.65 24.74 11.66
C ASN A 101 25.97 24.77 10.29
N GLU A 102 26.27 23.81 9.41
CA GLU A 102 25.65 23.76 8.08
C GLU A 102 24.14 23.51 8.17
N TYR A 103 23.73 22.62 9.08
CA TYR A 103 22.31 22.41 9.37
C TYR A 103 21.61 23.69 9.83
N ASN A 104 22.23 24.43 10.76
CA ASN A 104 21.70 25.70 11.27
C ASN A 104 21.64 26.79 10.20
N ASP A 105 22.61 26.85 9.29
CA ASP A 105 22.60 27.77 8.15
C ASP A 105 21.40 27.53 7.23
N ILE A 106 21.06 26.26 6.96
CA ILE A 106 19.86 25.88 6.20
C ILE A 106 18.58 26.29 6.92
N LEU A 107 18.49 26.02 8.23
CA LEU A 107 17.34 26.42 9.04
C LEU A 107 17.15 27.94 9.03
N GLN A 108 18.23 28.70 9.16
CA GLN A 108 18.20 30.15 9.14
C GLN A 108 17.75 30.68 7.76
N TYR A 109 18.34 30.17 6.68
CA TYR A 109 17.95 30.54 5.31
C TYR A 109 16.45 30.34 5.06
N CYS A 110 15.91 29.18 5.48
CA CYS A 110 14.48 28.89 5.31
C CYS A 110 13.59 29.85 6.11
N ARG A 111 13.98 30.19 7.35
CA ARG A 111 13.25 31.15 8.19
C ARG A 111 13.26 32.56 7.61
N GLU A 112 14.40 33.02 7.08
CA GLU A 112 14.52 34.34 6.43
C GLU A 112 13.61 34.47 5.20
N LYS A 113 13.38 33.35 4.50
CA LYS A 113 12.46 33.26 3.36
C LYS A 113 10.99 33.02 3.75
N GLY A 114 10.70 32.87 5.04
CA GLY A 114 9.35 32.60 5.55
C GLY A 114 8.83 31.19 5.23
N LEU A 115 9.72 30.24 4.99
CA LEU A 115 9.39 28.86 4.61
C LEU A 115 9.15 27.99 5.85
N LYS A 116 8.19 27.06 5.76
CA LYS A 116 7.95 26.08 6.83
C LYS A 116 8.99 24.98 6.74
N ILE A 117 9.76 24.75 7.80
CA ILE A 117 10.80 23.73 7.86
C ILE A 117 10.56 22.74 9.00
N TYR A 118 10.71 21.45 8.69
CA TYR A 118 10.54 20.33 9.61
C TYR A 118 11.85 19.54 9.74
N LYS A 119 12.13 19.04 10.94
CA LYS A 119 13.35 18.26 11.23
C LYS A 119 13.22 16.79 10.85
N ASP A 120 12.00 16.29 10.74
CA ASP A 120 11.65 14.92 10.39
C ASP A 120 10.23 14.86 9.80
N GLU A 121 9.86 13.68 9.29
CA GLU A 121 8.52 13.36 8.77
C GLU A 121 7.44 13.33 9.86
N LYS A 122 7.82 13.13 11.13
CA LYS A 122 6.90 13.06 12.27
C LYS A 122 6.19 14.39 12.53
N GLY A 123 6.76 15.49 12.02
CA GLY A 123 6.09 16.79 11.97
C GLY A 123 4.94 16.90 10.96
N ILE A 124 4.85 15.98 10.00
CA ILE A 124 3.93 16.03 8.85
C ILE A 124 2.76 15.04 9.00
N SER A 125 2.97 13.90 9.66
CA SER A 125 2.03 12.76 9.68
C SER A 125 0.79 12.91 10.57
N LYS A 126 0.48 14.10 11.13
CA LYS A 126 -0.59 14.21 12.13
C LYS A 126 -2.04 14.09 11.61
N ASN A 127 -2.30 14.14 10.29
CA ASN A 127 -3.67 14.34 9.79
C ASN A 127 -4.07 13.52 8.55
N LYS A 128 -3.78 12.20 8.51
CA LYS A 128 -4.53 11.33 7.59
C LYS A 128 -4.74 9.93 8.19
N LYS A 129 -6.00 9.61 8.52
CA LYS A 129 -6.46 8.24 8.72
C LYS A 129 -6.64 7.63 7.33
N THR A 130 -5.68 6.83 6.88
CA THR A 130 -5.88 5.88 5.78
C THR A 130 -6.18 4.51 6.39
N SER A 131 -7.14 3.80 5.81
CA SER A 131 -7.42 2.40 6.16
C SER A 131 -6.20 1.54 5.81
N GLN A 132 -5.82 0.63 6.71
CA GLN A 132 -4.77 -0.36 6.48
C GLN A 132 -5.25 -1.35 5.40
N GLU A 133 -4.82 -1.16 4.15
CA GLU A 133 -4.94 -2.17 3.10
C GLU A 133 -3.55 -2.73 2.80
N LEU A 134 -3.28 -3.96 3.25
CA LEU A 134 -2.06 -4.68 2.88
C LEU A 134 -2.08 -5.00 1.39
N LEU A 135 -1.09 -4.50 0.67
CA LEU A 135 -0.85 -4.87 -0.71
C LEU A 135 0.29 -5.87 -0.76
N LEU A 136 0.06 -7.06 -1.32
CA LEU A 136 1.12 -8.04 -1.53
C LEU A 136 1.64 -7.98 -2.97
N ALA A 137 2.95 -8.03 -3.15
CA ALA A 137 3.59 -8.10 -4.46
C ALA A 137 4.32 -9.44 -4.62
N ILE A 138 3.80 -10.31 -5.49
CA ILE A 138 4.44 -11.56 -5.86
C ILE A 138 5.51 -11.24 -6.91
N ASP A 139 6.77 -11.31 -6.52
CA ASP A 139 7.92 -10.89 -7.33
C ASP A 139 8.58 -12.06 -8.09
N LYS A 140 9.32 -11.69 -9.14
CA LYS A 140 10.12 -12.58 -9.99
C LYS A 140 9.34 -13.75 -10.60
N VAL A 141 8.21 -13.42 -11.21
CA VAL A 141 7.39 -14.39 -11.93
C VAL A 141 7.96 -14.61 -13.34
N TYR A 142 8.47 -15.82 -13.61
CA TYR A 142 9.07 -16.22 -14.89
C TYR A 142 8.19 -17.22 -15.66
N PRO A 143 8.40 -17.37 -16.98
CA PRO A 143 7.79 -18.43 -17.80
C PRO A 143 8.12 -19.87 -17.39
N PHE A 144 9.07 -20.06 -16.50
CA PHE A 144 9.49 -21.35 -15.97
C PHE A 144 9.30 -21.44 -14.45
N SER A 145 8.67 -20.43 -13.83
CA SER A 145 8.19 -20.53 -12.46
C SER A 145 7.17 -21.67 -12.33
N ASP A 146 6.97 -22.15 -11.12
CA ASP A 146 5.97 -23.16 -10.82
C ASP A 146 4.56 -22.57 -10.98
N PHE A 147 3.95 -22.82 -12.14
CA PHE A 147 2.64 -22.26 -12.48
C PHE A 147 1.53 -22.67 -11.51
N ASN A 148 1.57 -23.90 -11.01
CA ASN A 148 0.58 -24.36 -10.05
C ASN A 148 0.68 -23.56 -8.76
N LYS A 149 1.89 -23.34 -8.24
CA LYS A 149 2.08 -22.50 -7.05
C LYS A 149 1.59 -21.08 -7.24
N LEU A 150 1.85 -20.48 -8.41
CA LEU A 150 1.37 -19.12 -8.71
C LEU A 150 -0.16 -19.07 -8.75
N MET A 151 -0.80 -20.04 -9.39
CA MET A 151 -2.26 -20.14 -9.45
C MET A 151 -2.88 -20.37 -8.07
N ASP A 152 -2.36 -21.31 -7.29
CA ASP A 152 -2.82 -21.61 -5.93
C ASP A 152 -2.65 -20.39 -5.01
N THR A 153 -1.55 -19.66 -5.14
CA THR A 153 -1.30 -18.42 -4.39
C THR A 153 -2.31 -17.35 -4.77
N ALA A 154 -2.51 -17.11 -6.06
CA ALA A 154 -3.47 -16.11 -6.55
C ALA A 154 -4.90 -16.43 -6.10
N GLU A 155 -5.33 -17.68 -6.20
CA GLU A 155 -6.64 -18.13 -5.73
C GLU A 155 -6.77 -17.98 -4.21
N SER A 156 -5.75 -18.35 -3.45
CA SER A 156 -5.72 -18.17 -1.99
C SER A 156 -5.88 -16.70 -1.58
N LEU A 157 -5.13 -15.79 -2.22
CA LEU A 157 -5.22 -14.35 -1.96
C LEU A 157 -6.60 -13.79 -2.35
N ASN A 158 -7.13 -14.20 -3.50
CA ASN A 158 -8.46 -13.79 -3.97
C ASN A 158 -9.58 -14.25 -3.03
N ASN A 159 -9.58 -15.53 -2.65
CA ASN A 159 -10.56 -16.10 -1.72
C ASN A 159 -10.52 -15.42 -0.35
N LYS A 160 -9.38 -14.82 0.00
CA LYS A 160 -9.15 -14.07 1.24
C LYS A 160 -9.39 -12.56 1.10
N GLY A 161 -9.73 -12.07 -0.10
CA GLY A 161 -9.95 -10.63 -0.34
C GLY A 161 -8.70 -9.77 -0.23
N ILE A 162 -7.50 -10.37 -0.33
CA ILE A 162 -6.24 -9.63 -0.31
C ILE A 162 -5.93 -9.13 -1.73
N ASN A 163 -5.79 -7.82 -1.87
CA ASN A 163 -5.31 -7.22 -3.11
C ASN A 163 -3.84 -7.56 -3.33
N PHE A 164 -3.47 -7.95 -4.54
CA PHE A 164 -2.09 -8.28 -4.84
C PHE A 164 -1.66 -7.87 -6.26
N ILE A 165 -0.37 -7.57 -6.35
CA ILE A 165 0.36 -7.33 -7.59
C ILE A 165 1.18 -8.58 -7.91
N CYS A 166 1.32 -8.87 -9.20
CA CYS A 166 2.22 -9.87 -9.73
C CYS A 166 3.29 -9.14 -10.56
N VAL A 167 4.54 -9.23 -10.14
CA VAL A 167 5.68 -8.64 -10.84
C VAL A 167 6.29 -9.68 -11.77
N ILE A 168 6.00 -9.51 -13.06
CA ILE A 168 6.45 -10.42 -14.11
C ILE A 168 7.80 -9.97 -14.66
N MET A 169 8.65 -10.95 -14.98
CA MET A 169 9.94 -10.66 -15.59
C MET A 169 9.79 -10.27 -17.06
N PRO A 170 10.61 -9.33 -17.57
CA PRO A 170 10.63 -9.02 -18.99
C PRO A 170 11.15 -10.23 -19.78
N ILE A 171 10.51 -10.52 -20.90
CA ILE A 171 10.90 -11.57 -21.83
C ILE A 171 11.25 -10.88 -23.13
N TYR A 172 12.48 -11.06 -23.61
CA TYR A 172 12.96 -10.32 -24.77
C TYR A 172 12.83 -11.09 -26.08
N GLN A 173 12.71 -12.41 -26.03
CA GLN A 173 12.76 -13.29 -27.20
C GLN A 173 12.00 -14.59 -26.96
N ASN A 174 11.86 -15.39 -28.02
CA ASN A 174 11.27 -16.74 -27.99
C ASN A 174 9.78 -16.78 -27.60
N TYR A 175 9.00 -15.77 -27.97
CA TYR A 175 7.54 -15.72 -27.69
C TYR A 175 6.74 -16.86 -28.35
N GLU A 176 7.30 -17.53 -29.37
CA GLU A 176 6.62 -18.61 -30.07
C GLU A 176 6.65 -19.96 -29.33
N ILE A 177 7.49 -20.10 -28.31
CA ILE A 177 7.66 -21.37 -27.60
C ILE A 177 6.42 -21.69 -26.75
N THR A 178 6.14 -22.99 -26.61
CA THR A 178 4.98 -23.48 -25.82
C THR A 178 4.99 -22.99 -24.37
N ALA A 179 6.18 -22.85 -23.76
CA ALA A 179 6.31 -22.35 -22.39
C ALA A 179 5.77 -20.91 -22.25
N TYR A 180 6.06 -20.03 -23.22
CA TYR A 180 5.55 -18.66 -23.22
C TYR A 180 4.02 -18.63 -23.36
N LYS A 181 3.47 -19.43 -24.29
CA LYS A 181 2.00 -19.51 -24.47
C LYS A 181 1.30 -19.98 -23.21
N LYS A 182 1.84 -21.01 -22.54
CA LYS A 182 1.32 -21.47 -21.24
C LYS A 182 1.44 -20.39 -20.17
N PHE A 183 2.57 -19.69 -20.13
CA PHE A 183 2.79 -18.60 -19.18
C PHE A 183 1.72 -17.51 -19.32
N ILE A 184 1.40 -17.08 -20.56
CA ILE A 184 0.34 -16.10 -20.81
C ILE A 184 -1.02 -16.58 -20.28
N GLU A 185 -1.39 -17.84 -20.50
CA GLU A 185 -2.66 -18.37 -19.98
C GLU A 185 -2.70 -18.38 -18.45
N VAL A 186 -1.58 -18.69 -17.79
CA VAL A 186 -1.46 -18.61 -16.33
C VAL A 186 -1.59 -17.16 -15.85
N LEU A 187 -0.98 -16.20 -16.54
CA LEU A 187 -1.15 -14.78 -16.19
C LEU A 187 -2.61 -14.34 -16.34
N LYS A 188 -3.33 -14.76 -17.38
CA LYS A 188 -4.77 -14.46 -17.50
C LYS A 188 -5.57 -15.00 -16.32
N TYR A 189 -5.29 -16.24 -15.89
CA TYR A 189 -5.91 -16.81 -14.69
C TYR A 189 -5.61 -15.98 -13.44
N VAL A 190 -4.35 -15.58 -13.25
CA VAL A 190 -3.96 -14.71 -12.12
C VAL A 190 -4.70 -13.37 -12.15
N GLU A 191 -4.94 -12.79 -13.34
CA GLU A 191 -5.73 -11.57 -13.50
C GLU A 191 -7.20 -11.76 -13.12
N GLU A 192 -7.80 -12.89 -13.53
CA GLU A 192 -9.16 -13.28 -13.14
C GLU A 192 -9.29 -13.46 -11.63
N MET A 193 -8.23 -13.89 -10.95
CA MET A 193 -8.12 -13.96 -9.49
C MET A 193 -7.79 -12.59 -8.85
N GLY A 194 -7.90 -11.48 -9.57
CA GLY A 194 -7.72 -10.13 -9.01
C GLY A 194 -6.28 -9.61 -9.03
N GLY A 195 -5.32 -10.41 -9.53
CA GLY A 195 -3.94 -9.97 -9.69
C GLY A 195 -3.80 -8.79 -10.65
N ARG A 196 -2.84 -7.91 -10.37
CA ARG A 196 -2.47 -6.78 -11.25
C ARG A 196 -1.01 -6.85 -11.63
N PHE A 197 -0.67 -6.56 -12.88
CA PHE A 197 0.69 -6.78 -13.36
C PHE A 197 1.58 -5.55 -13.29
N PHE A 198 2.74 -5.73 -12.67
CA PHE A 198 3.89 -4.86 -12.81
C PHE A 198 4.97 -5.64 -13.55
N ILE A 199 5.84 -4.95 -14.28
CA ILE A 199 6.97 -5.60 -14.93
C ILE A 199 8.25 -5.29 -14.14
N HIS A 200 9.09 -6.29 -13.97
CA HIS A 200 10.37 -6.10 -13.31
C HIS A 200 11.29 -5.24 -14.16
N TYR A 201 12.00 -4.29 -13.52
CA TYR A 201 12.98 -3.47 -14.18
C TYR A 201 14.09 -4.34 -14.80
N PRO A 202 14.46 -4.11 -16.06
CA PRO A 202 15.41 -4.95 -16.78
C PRO A 202 16.78 -4.96 -16.08
N ILE A 203 17.40 -6.14 -15.99
CA ILE A 203 18.79 -6.26 -15.52
C ILE A 203 19.71 -5.98 -16.71
N PHE A 204 20.33 -4.82 -16.70
CA PHE A 204 21.31 -4.43 -17.72
C PHE A 204 22.66 -5.07 -17.38
N ASN A 205 23.26 -5.78 -18.35
CA ASN A 205 24.63 -6.33 -18.30
C ASN A 205 24.84 -7.59 -17.43
N GLU A 206 23.97 -8.59 -17.54
CA GLU A 206 24.34 -9.97 -17.17
C GLU A 206 25.07 -10.67 -18.34
N GLU A 207 25.95 -11.63 -18.02
CA GLU A 207 26.63 -12.44 -19.03
C GLU A 207 25.61 -13.06 -19.99
N GLY A 208 25.64 -12.63 -21.27
CA GLY A 208 24.72 -13.10 -22.31
C GLY A 208 23.81 -12.03 -22.92
N THR A 209 23.76 -10.80 -22.38
CA THR A 209 22.98 -9.68 -22.96
C THR A 209 23.79 -8.77 -23.89
N TYR A 210 24.95 -9.23 -24.36
CA TYR A 210 25.77 -8.49 -25.33
C TYR A 210 24.99 -8.35 -26.65
N ASN A 211 24.66 -7.11 -27.04
CA ASN A 211 24.16 -6.67 -28.36
C ASN A 211 22.67 -6.28 -28.53
N LEU A 212 21.86 -6.16 -27.48
CA LEU A 212 20.51 -5.59 -27.60
C LEU A 212 20.44 -4.24 -26.89
N ASP A 213 19.85 -3.21 -27.54
CA ASP A 213 19.36 -2.05 -26.77
C ASP A 213 18.26 -2.60 -25.86
N SER A 214 18.65 -2.74 -24.61
CA SER A 214 17.85 -3.27 -23.52
C SER A 214 16.60 -2.42 -23.26
N ARG A 215 16.55 -1.16 -23.72
CA ARG A 215 15.34 -0.34 -23.73
C ARG A 215 14.35 -0.77 -24.82
N GLU A 216 14.82 -0.99 -26.05
CA GLU A 216 13.97 -1.50 -27.13
C GLU A 216 13.45 -2.91 -26.79
N GLY A 217 14.33 -3.76 -26.26
CA GLY A 217 13.95 -5.09 -25.76
C GLY A 217 12.87 -5.00 -24.67
N PHE A 218 13.04 -4.11 -23.70
CA PHE A 218 12.09 -3.92 -22.61
C PHE A 218 10.74 -3.38 -23.10
N LYS A 219 10.75 -2.37 -23.97
CA LYS A 219 9.54 -1.85 -24.63
C LYS A 219 8.81 -2.96 -25.39
N ARG A 220 9.53 -3.73 -26.20
CA ARG A 220 8.97 -4.87 -26.94
C ARG A 220 8.37 -5.92 -26.01
N SER A 221 8.99 -6.20 -24.86
CA SER A 221 8.42 -7.12 -23.87
C SER A 221 7.06 -6.63 -23.37
N ILE A 222 6.94 -5.34 -23.04
CA ILE A 222 5.67 -4.74 -22.57
C ILE A 222 4.60 -4.80 -23.66
N GLU A 223 4.98 -4.48 -24.90
CA GLU A 223 4.08 -4.54 -26.06
C GLU A 223 3.59 -5.97 -26.33
N GLU A 224 4.45 -6.98 -26.21
CA GLU A 224 4.06 -8.37 -26.43
C GLU A 224 3.11 -8.87 -25.34
N TYR A 225 3.34 -8.52 -24.07
CA TYR A 225 2.37 -8.82 -23.01
C TYR A 225 1.00 -8.18 -23.28
N ARG A 226 0.97 -6.90 -23.62
CA ARG A 226 -0.27 -6.18 -23.95
C ARG A 226 -1.00 -6.77 -25.16
N LYS A 227 -0.26 -7.14 -26.21
CA LYS A 227 -0.80 -7.81 -27.40
C LYS A 227 -1.46 -9.14 -27.07
N ASN A 228 -0.97 -9.85 -26.05
CA ASN A 228 -1.53 -11.10 -25.56
C ASN A 228 -2.61 -10.93 -24.47
N GLY A 229 -3.06 -9.69 -24.24
CA GLY A 229 -4.16 -9.37 -23.32
C GLY A 229 -3.74 -9.09 -21.88
N ILE A 230 -2.44 -9.03 -21.58
CA ILE A 230 -1.93 -8.77 -20.22
C ILE A 230 -1.70 -7.27 -20.04
N ASN A 231 -2.43 -6.65 -19.11
CA ASN A 231 -2.29 -5.21 -18.84
C ASN A 231 -1.21 -4.93 -17.78
N ILE A 232 -0.10 -4.32 -18.20
CA ILE A 232 0.97 -3.88 -17.31
C ILE A 232 0.72 -2.45 -16.85
N LEU A 233 0.63 -2.27 -15.53
CA LEU A 233 0.33 -0.99 -14.88
C LEU A 233 1.60 -0.19 -14.52
N GLY A 234 2.67 -0.88 -14.16
CA GLY A 234 3.85 -0.22 -13.61
C GLY A 234 5.12 -1.05 -13.71
N ILE A 235 6.20 -0.49 -13.16
CA ILE A 235 7.51 -1.11 -13.12
C ILE A 235 7.92 -1.33 -11.66
N ARG A 236 8.42 -2.53 -11.33
CA ARG A 236 9.14 -2.77 -10.08
C ARG A 236 10.61 -2.42 -10.26
N ILE A 237 11.16 -1.55 -9.42
CA ILE A 237 12.53 -1.07 -9.54
C ILE A 237 13.15 -0.80 -8.17
N SER A 238 14.44 -1.09 -8.00
CA SER A 238 15.16 -0.74 -6.78
C SER A 238 15.34 0.77 -6.66
N ARG A 239 15.31 1.27 -5.43
CA ARG A 239 15.43 2.69 -5.08
C ARG A 239 16.62 3.38 -5.78
N ASP A 240 17.77 2.71 -5.84
CA ASP A 240 18.96 3.25 -6.50
C ASP A 240 18.86 3.28 -8.04
N LYS A 241 18.18 2.31 -8.66
CA LYS A 241 18.07 2.23 -10.13
C LYS A 241 17.18 3.32 -10.72
N ILE A 242 16.18 3.80 -9.96
CA ILE A 242 15.33 4.94 -10.34
C ILE A 242 16.19 6.15 -10.71
N PHE A 243 17.25 6.41 -9.95
CA PHE A 243 18.11 7.58 -10.13
C PHE A 243 19.31 7.35 -11.06
N LYS A 244 19.49 6.13 -11.60
CA LYS A 244 20.57 5.83 -12.56
C LYS A 244 20.13 5.92 -14.01
N ASN A 245 18.90 5.53 -14.32
CA ASN A 245 18.49 5.19 -15.69
C ASN A 245 17.15 5.82 -16.08
N ARG A 246 17.14 7.13 -16.30
CA ARG A 246 15.91 7.88 -16.63
C ARG A 246 15.27 7.46 -17.96
N ASP A 247 16.09 7.17 -18.97
CA ASP A 247 15.62 6.99 -20.34
C ASP A 247 14.85 5.66 -20.51
N VAL A 248 14.93 4.76 -19.52
CA VAL A 248 14.23 3.48 -19.55
C VAL A 248 12.72 3.66 -19.41
N PHE A 249 12.26 4.74 -18.77
CA PHE A 249 10.84 5.01 -18.56
C PHE A 249 10.18 5.72 -19.75
N GLU A 250 10.98 6.31 -20.64
CA GLU A 250 10.48 7.18 -21.69
C GLU A 250 9.67 6.38 -22.74
N GLY A 251 8.43 6.81 -22.97
CA GLY A 251 7.56 6.22 -23.99
C GLY A 251 6.94 4.86 -23.64
N LEU A 252 7.03 4.40 -22.39
CA LEU A 252 6.39 3.14 -21.95
C LEU A 252 4.92 3.30 -21.55
N ASN A 253 4.51 4.53 -21.21
CA ASN A 253 3.17 4.85 -20.67
C ASN A 253 2.80 3.97 -19.46
N LEU A 254 3.69 3.92 -18.47
CA LEU A 254 3.51 3.18 -17.22
C LEU A 254 3.52 4.17 -16.05
N PRO A 255 2.35 4.49 -15.45
CA PRO A 255 2.27 5.54 -14.43
C PRO A 255 2.80 5.12 -13.06
N PHE A 256 2.85 3.82 -12.74
CA PHE A 256 3.22 3.34 -11.41
C PHE A 256 4.68 2.87 -11.33
N LEU A 257 5.34 3.23 -10.23
CA LEU A 257 6.66 2.71 -9.84
C LEU A 257 6.53 2.02 -8.49
N LEU A 258 6.65 0.68 -8.47
CA LEU A 258 6.83 -0.07 -7.23
C LEU A 258 8.31 -0.01 -6.87
N VAL A 259 8.63 0.78 -5.86
CA VAL A 259 10.02 1.03 -5.46
C VAL A 259 10.39 0.10 -4.33
N THR A 260 11.46 -0.66 -4.50
CA THR A 260 11.94 -1.59 -3.48
C THR A 260 13.32 -1.19 -2.96
N GLU A 261 13.84 -1.99 -2.04
CA GLU A 261 15.16 -1.78 -1.44
C GLU A 261 16.31 -1.59 -2.43
N GLU A 262 17.31 -0.83 -1.98
CA GLU A 262 18.52 -0.52 -2.73
C GLU A 262 19.34 -1.78 -3.00
N GLU A 263 19.72 -1.99 -4.25
CA GLU A 263 20.61 -3.09 -4.65
C GLU A 263 22.08 -2.63 -4.72
N GLY A 264 22.32 -1.32 -4.67
CA GLY A 264 23.65 -0.74 -4.63
C GLY A 264 23.64 0.77 -4.39
N LYS A 265 24.83 1.34 -4.26
CA LYS A 265 24.99 2.79 -4.05
C LYS A 265 24.81 3.60 -5.34
N LEU A 266 24.38 4.84 -5.17
CA LEU A 266 24.37 5.85 -6.23
C LEU A 266 25.76 6.44 -6.45
N GLN A 267 25.96 6.99 -7.65
CA GLN A 267 27.17 7.72 -7.99
C GLN A 267 27.06 9.15 -7.45
N GLU A 268 28.17 9.71 -6.95
CA GLU A 268 28.19 11.06 -6.39
C GLU A 268 27.84 12.15 -7.41
N THR A 269 28.02 11.88 -8.70
CA THR A 269 27.74 12.80 -9.81
C THR A 269 26.25 12.85 -10.19
N THR A 270 25.41 11.99 -9.59
CA THR A 270 23.99 11.92 -9.92
C THR A 270 23.26 13.20 -9.48
N ASN A 271 22.65 13.90 -10.44
CA ASN A 271 21.85 15.09 -10.15
C ASN A 271 20.43 14.69 -9.69
N LEU A 272 20.29 14.41 -8.39
CA LEU A 272 19.03 13.97 -7.78
C LEU A 272 17.91 15.01 -7.88
N PHE A 273 18.24 16.30 -7.89
CA PHE A 273 17.24 17.35 -8.05
C PHE A 273 16.57 17.31 -9.43
N LYS A 274 17.36 17.21 -10.49
CA LYS A 274 16.82 17.08 -11.86
C LYS A 274 16.00 15.81 -12.00
N ILE A 275 16.48 14.68 -11.48
CA ILE A 275 15.82 13.39 -11.63
C ILE A 275 14.51 13.35 -10.84
N SER A 276 14.49 13.81 -9.58
CA SER A 276 13.26 13.87 -8.76
C SER A 276 12.16 14.69 -9.45
N LYS A 277 12.54 15.79 -10.12
CA LYS A 277 11.61 16.58 -10.93
C LYS A 277 11.05 15.82 -12.14
N GLU A 278 11.88 15.04 -12.83
CA GLU A 278 11.47 14.26 -14.01
C GLU A 278 10.53 13.11 -13.63
N ILE A 279 10.76 12.45 -12.48
CA ILE A 279 9.94 11.33 -12.01
C ILE A 279 8.68 11.76 -11.26
N ASN A 280 8.45 13.07 -11.07
CA ASN A 280 7.26 13.58 -10.38
C ASN A 280 5.92 13.17 -10.99
N ASN A 281 5.92 12.85 -12.29
CA ASN A 281 4.71 12.43 -13.00
C ASN A 281 4.33 10.97 -12.75
N HIS A 282 5.13 10.22 -11.99
CA HIS A 282 4.87 8.82 -11.66
C HIS A 282 4.29 8.70 -10.25
N ILE A 283 3.42 7.72 -10.06
CA ILE A 283 2.85 7.34 -8.77
C ILE A 283 3.77 6.30 -8.14
N PHE A 284 4.26 6.60 -6.94
CA PHE A 284 5.16 5.72 -6.20
C PHE A 284 4.36 4.79 -5.29
N ILE A 285 4.79 3.53 -5.25
CA ILE A 285 4.34 2.55 -4.28
C ILE A 285 5.59 2.11 -3.52
N ASP A 286 5.62 2.37 -2.21
CA ASP A 286 6.73 1.95 -1.36
C ASP A 286 6.61 0.45 -1.08
N GLY A 287 7.58 -0.31 -1.58
CA GLY A 287 7.65 -1.76 -1.51
C GLY A 287 8.72 -2.22 -0.55
N LYS A 288 8.31 -2.75 0.59
CA LYS A 288 9.20 -3.30 1.62
C LYS A 288 9.30 -4.81 1.49
N ASN A 289 10.45 -5.35 1.90
CA ASN A 289 10.59 -6.80 1.96
C ASN A 289 9.61 -7.35 3.01
N MET A 290 9.00 -8.50 2.76
CA MET A 290 8.08 -9.10 3.75
C MET A 290 8.75 -9.36 5.12
N ASN A 291 10.07 -9.59 5.17
CA ASN A 291 10.79 -9.77 6.43
C ASN A 291 10.83 -8.48 7.29
N GLU A 292 10.58 -7.32 6.69
CA GLU A 292 10.53 -6.02 7.38
C GLU A 292 9.11 -5.68 7.85
N LEU A 293 8.13 -6.52 7.49
CA LEU A 293 6.74 -6.28 7.82
C LEU A 293 6.46 -6.69 9.26
N ASN A 294 6.09 -5.71 10.09
CA ASN A 294 5.73 -5.99 11.47
C ASN A 294 4.25 -6.41 11.54
N ILE A 295 4.04 -7.73 11.65
CA ILE A 295 2.71 -8.34 11.69
C ILE A 295 1.87 -7.89 12.89
N PHE A 296 2.51 -7.47 13.99
CA PHE A 296 1.82 -6.99 15.19
C PHE A 296 1.31 -5.56 15.03
N THR A 297 2.05 -4.71 14.31
CA THR A 297 1.60 -3.36 13.96
C THR A 297 0.47 -3.41 12.94
N TYR A 298 0.49 -4.40 12.04
CA TYR A 298 -0.59 -4.61 11.09
C TYR A 298 -1.90 -5.06 11.76
N THR A 299 -1.81 -5.94 12.77
CA THR A 299 -3.00 -6.47 13.48
C THR A 299 -3.56 -5.50 14.51
N LYS A 300 -2.73 -4.63 15.10
CA LYS A 300 -3.19 -3.54 15.97
C LYS A 300 -3.69 -2.37 15.11
N GLN A 301 -5.00 -2.12 15.12
CA GLN A 301 -5.69 -1.01 14.44
C GLN A 301 -5.33 0.40 14.98
N GLU A 302 -4.09 0.64 15.37
CA GLU A 302 -3.64 1.94 15.82
C GLU A 302 -3.21 2.79 14.61
N ASN A 303 -3.39 4.11 14.75
CA ASN A 303 -3.28 5.11 13.69
C ASN A 303 -1.88 5.16 13.05
N VAL A 304 -1.56 4.19 12.20
CA VAL A 304 -0.32 4.11 11.44
C VAL A 304 -0.69 4.26 9.96
N SER A 305 -0.33 5.41 9.41
CA SER A 305 -0.60 5.80 8.02
C SER A 305 0.46 5.21 7.09
N TYR A 306 0.40 3.92 6.78
CA TYR A 306 1.22 3.34 5.73
C TYR A 306 0.38 2.47 4.78
N ASN A 307 0.44 2.79 3.49
CA ASN A 307 0.11 1.84 2.43
C ASN A 307 1.30 0.88 2.31
N GLU A 308 1.45 -0.06 3.23
CA GLU A 308 2.58 -0.99 3.22
C GLU A 308 2.38 -2.01 2.10
N THR A 309 3.29 -1.99 1.12
CA THR A 309 3.37 -3.04 0.12
C THR A 309 4.48 -4.00 0.50
N ALA A 310 4.14 -5.26 0.74
CA ALA A 310 5.13 -6.31 1.00
C ALA A 310 5.43 -7.04 -0.30
N TYR A 311 6.70 -7.12 -0.71
CA TYR A 311 7.08 -7.95 -1.85
C TYR A 311 7.75 -9.26 -1.41
N ILE A 312 7.47 -10.32 -2.19
CA ILE A 312 7.83 -11.70 -1.89
C ILE A 312 8.28 -12.37 -3.18
N ASP A 313 9.49 -12.91 -3.21
CA ASP A 313 9.93 -13.71 -4.36
C ASP A 313 9.24 -15.08 -4.33
N ILE A 314 8.43 -15.36 -5.35
CA ILE A 314 7.66 -16.62 -5.42
C ILE A 314 8.55 -17.87 -5.44
N ASN A 315 9.79 -17.72 -5.87
CA ASN A 315 10.69 -18.85 -6.05
C ASN A 315 11.45 -19.18 -4.75
N THR A 316 11.60 -18.21 -3.83
CA THR A 316 12.38 -18.37 -2.59
C THR A 316 11.58 -18.20 -1.30
N ASP A 317 10.56 -17.34 -1.28
CA ASP A 317 9.89 -16.90 -0.06
C ASP A 317 8.44 -17.38 0.06
N ILE A 318 7.97 -18.25 -0.84
CA ILE A 318 6.56 -18.69 -0.87
C ILE A 318 6.12 -19.40 0.41
N THR A 319 6.99 -20.19 1.05
CA THR A 319 6.67 -20.83 2.33
C THR A 319 6.38 -19.79 3.40
N LYS A 320 7.20 -18.73 3.45
CA LYS A 320 7.00 -17.62 4.38
C LYS A 320 5.68 -16.90 4.13
N LEU A 321 5.26 -16.76 2.86
CA LEU A 321 3.95 -16.20 2.54
C LEU A 321 2.84 -17.07 3.12
N TYR A 322 2.93 -18.39 2.97
CA TYR A 322 1.93 -19.28 3.54
C TYR A 322 1.90 -19.22 5.06
N ASP A 323 3.06 -19.14 5.72
CA ASP A 323 3.15 -18.97 7.17
C ASP A 323 2.58 -17.61 7.61
N PHE A 324 2.90 -16.53 6.91
CA PHE A 324 2.36 -15.20 7.14
C PHE A 324 0.84 -15.17 7.00
N LEU A 325 0.31 -15.72 5.90
CA LEU A 325 -1.13 -15.85 5.70
C LEU A 325 -1.73 -16.70 6.82
N LYS A 326 -1.09 -17.79 7.23
CA LYS A 326 -1.58 -18.60 8.35
C LYS A 326 -1.71 -17.75 9.62
N ILE A 327 -0.70 -16.96 9.98
CA ILE A 327 -0.72 -16.11 11.19
C ILE A 327 -1.80 -15.03 11.11
N LEU A 328 -1.93 -14.34 9.97
CA LEU A 328 -2.96 -13.31 9.77
C LEU A 328 -4.39 -13.83 10.02
N TYR A 329 -4.62 -15.13 9.81
CA TYR A 329 -5.96 -15.73 9.91
C TYR A 329 -6.15 -16.67 11.10
N SER A 330 -5.08 -17.22 11.70
CA SER A 330 -5.20 -18.06 12.89
C SER A 330 -5.40 -17.26 14.17
N GLU A 331 -5.07 -15.96 14.17
CA GLU A 331 -4.89 -15.14 15.39
C GLU A 331 -3.87 -15.75 16.39
N GLU A 332 -3.20 -16.84 16.03
CA GLU A 332 -2.19 -17.54 16.82
C GLU A 332 -0.81 -17.01 16.44
N ILE A 333 -0.13 -16.39 17.40
CA ILE A 333 1.25 -15.91 17.24
C ILE A 333 2.20 -17.04 17.67
N PRO A 334 3.06 -17.56 16.79
CA PRO A 334 4.09 -18.52 17.20
C PRO A 334 5.08 -17.85 18.16
N ILE A 335 5.29 -18.47 19.32
CA ILE A 335 6.12 -17.94 20.43
C ILE A 335 7.60 -17.76 20.01
N GLU A 336 8.06 -18.48 18.97
CA GLU A 336 9.43 -18.39 18.45
C GLU A 336 9.81 -17.02 17.87
N ASP A 337 8.83 -16.21 17.42
CA ASP A 337 9.08 -14.88 16.85
C ASP A 337 9.09 -13.75 17.90
N PHE A 338 8.91 -14.08 19.18
CA PHE A 338 8.87 -13.11 20.26
C PHE A 338 10.28 -12.74 20.73
N ASN A 339 10.99 -11.90 19.96
CA ASN A 339 12.24 -11.31 20.45
C ASN A 339 11.94 -10.13 21.39
N LEU A 340 12.09 -10.36 22.70
CA LEU A 340 11.82 -9.39 23.76
C LEU A 340 12.58 -8.06 23.58
N GLU A 341 13.75 -8.07 22.94
CA GLU A 341 14.54 -6.86 22.64
C GLU A 341 13.79 -5.88 21.73
N ASN A 342 13.05 -6.40 20.75
CA ASN A 342 12.30 -5.59 19.78
C ASN A 342 11.09 -4.88 20.41
N TYR A 343 10.63 -5.35 21.56
CA TYR A 343 9.44 -4.85 22.25
C TYR A 343 9.76 -4.14 23.57
N TYR A 344 11.05 -3.96 23.91
CA TYR A 344 11.49 -3.37 25.16
C TYR A 344 10.89 -1.98 25.41
N LEU A 345 10.80 -1.15 24.36
CA LEU A 345 10.22 0.20 24.45
C LEU A 345 8.71 0.20 24.67
N GLU A 346 7.99 -0.80 24.15
CA GLU A 346 6.55 -0.96 24.32
C GLU A 346 6.21 -1.57 25.68
N LEU A 347 7.04 -2.51 26.16
CA LEU A 347 6.90 -3.15 27.47
C LEU A 347 7.29 -2.23 28.63
N LYS A 348 8.19 -1.25 28.40
CA LYS A 348 8.54 -0.22 29.40
C LYS A 348 7.37 0.71 29.76
N ASN A 349 6.37 0.82 28.90
CA ASN A 349 5.16 1.61 29.16
C ASN A 349 4.12 0.86 30.00
N PHE A 350 4.32 -0.45 30.21
CA PHE A 350 3.60 -1.19 31.22
C PHE A 350 4.39 -1.09 32.52
N ASP A 351 3.76 -0.54 33.56
CA ASP A 351 4.30 -0.38 34.91
C ASP A 351 4.53 -1.78 35.53
N PHE A 352 5.60 -2.45 35.11
CA PHE A 352 6.11 -3.61 35.81
C PHE A 352 6.96 -3.09 36.96
N ASP A 353 6.44 -3.23 38.18
CA ASP A 353 7.10 -2.91 39.45
C ASP A 353 8.60 -3.23 39.40
N GLU A 354 9.42 -2.31 39.91
CA GLU A 354 10.90 -2.22 39.83
C GLU A 354 11.71 -3.43 40.38
N ASN A 355 11.09 -4.60 40.57
CA ASN A 355 11.74 -5.80 41.08
C ASN A 355 11.90 -6.91 40.03
N VAL A 356 12.31 -6.56 38.80
CA VAL A 356 12.73 -7.58 37.81
C VAL A 356 14.19 -7.93 38.04
N SER A 357 14.42 -8.93 38.89
CA SER A 357 15.70 -9.62 39.04
C SER A 357 16.13 -10.33 37.74
N ASN A 358 17.44 -10.42 37.54
CA ASN A 358 18.14 -10.86 36.33
C ASN A 358 17.54 -12.12 35.65
N PRO A 359 17.10 -12.07 34.37
CA PRO A 359 16.30 -13.14 33.72
C PRO A 359 17.01 -14.48 33.50
N GLN A 360 18.34 -14.54 33.65
CA GLN A 360 19.12 -15.75 33.37
C GLN A 360 18.92 -16.88 34.40
N GLU A 361 18.41 -16.59 35.59
CA GLU A 361 18.26 -17.58 36.66
C GLU A 361 16.89 -18.28 36.65
N ASN A 362 15.82 -17.60 36.23
CA ASN A 362 14.45 -18.15 36.20
C ASN A 362 14.14 -19.04 34.99
N GLN A 363 14.77 -18.82 33.83
CA GLN A 363 14.51 -19.63 32.63
C GLN A 363 14.86 -21.12 32.80
N LYS A 364 15.84 -21.44 33.67
CA LYS A 364 16.21 -22.84 33.94
C LYS A 364 15.15 -23.58 34.77
N ASN A 365 14.50 -22.90 35.70
CA ASN A 365 13.53 -23.52 36.61
C ASN A 365 12.17 -23.72 35.92
N GLU A 366 11.74 -22.77 35.10
CA GLU A 366 10.45 -22.86 34.39
C GLU A 366 10.46 -23.92 33.28
N LEU A 367 11.58 -24.09 32.57
CA LEU A 367 11.74 -25.14 31.56
C LEU A 367 11.75 -26.54 32.18
N GLU A 368 12.34 -26.69 33.37
CA GLU A 368 12.29 -27.96 34.12
C GLU A 368 10.89 -28.25 34.64
N GLU A 369 10.16 -27.27 35.16
CA GLU A 369 8.76 -27.45 35.57
C GLU A 369 7.82 -27.72 34.38
N PHE A 370 8.06 -27.10 33.22
CA PHE A 370 7.33 -27.36 32.00
C PHE A 370 7.59 -28.78 31.49
N ARG A 371 8.85 -29.21 31.42
CA ARG A 371 9.20 -30.61 31.09
C ARG A 371 8.59 -31.61 32.06
N LYS A 372 8.55 -31.29 33.36
CA LYS A 372 7.93 -32.14 34.39
C LYS A 372 6.42 -32.22 34.24
N ARG A 373 5.75 -31.14 33.81
CA ARG A 373 4.31 -31.12 33.48
C ARG A 373 4.00 -31.92 32.21
N GLU A 374 4.77 -31.73 31.15
CA GLU A 374 4.57 -32.45 29.89
C GLU A 374 4.88 -33.94 30.03
N MET A 375 5.91 -34.31 30.79
CA MET A 375 6.20 -35.73 31.10
C MET A 375 5.08 -36.39 31.91
N LYS A 376 4.42 -35.67 32.82
CA LYS A 376 3.24 -36.18 33.57
C LYS A 376 2.02 -36.43 32.68
N LYS A 377 1.85 -35.65 31.59
CA LYS A 377 0.78 -35.87 30.60
C LYS A 377 1.04 -37.11 29.74
N ILE A 378 2.31 -37.42 29.47
CA ILE A 378 2.70 -38.59 28.66
C ILE A 378 2.62 -39.91 29.46
N THR A 379 2.76 -39.87 30.80
CA THR A 379 2.71 -41.07 31.65
C THR A 379 1.30 -41.53 32.04
N GLY A 380 0.24 -40.84 31.59
CA GLY A 380 -1.14 -41.33 31.70
C GLY A 380 -1.76 -41.30 33.10
N GLU A 381 -1.35 -40.39 33.99
CA GLU A 381 -1.87 -40.32 35.36
C GLU A 381 -3.12 -39.43 35.55
N ASN A 382 -3.70 -38.83 34.51
CA ASN A 382 -4.94 -38.04 34.63
C ASN A 382 -5.99 -38.45 33.58
N LEU A 383 -6.39 -39.72 33.57
CA LEU A 383 -7.66 -40.13 32.98
C LEU A 383 -8.70 -40.13 34.11
N GLU A 384 -9.28 -38.97 34.41
CA GLU A 384 -10.67 -38.80 34.83
C GLU A 384 -11.00 -37.29 34.96
N GLU A 385 -12.13 -36.93 34.33
CA GLU A 385 -12.89 -35.68 34.41
C GLU A 385 -12.39 -34.42 33.68
N GLU A 386 -12.88 -34.23 32.44
CA GLU A 386 -13.28 -32.91 31.93
C GLU A 386 -14.68 -33.03 31.31
N GLU A 387 -15.70 -32.56 32.05
CA GLU A 387 -16.98 -32.14 31.47
C GLU A 387 -16.77 -30.77 30.79
N SER A 388 -17.15 -30.64 29.52
CA SER A 388 -17.21 -29.35 28.83
C SER A 388 -18.65 -28.89 28.65
N GLU A 389 -18.97 -27.78 29.29
CA GLU A 389 -20.19 -27.00 29.08
C GLU A 389 -20.23 -26.48 27.63
N ILE A 390 -21.29 -26.87 26.90
CA ILE A 390 -21.61 -26.27 25.60
C ILE A 390 -22.50 -25.06 25.86
N GLU A 391 -21.94 -23.85 25.81
CA GLU A 391 -22.73 -22.62 25.68
C GLU A 391 -23.33 -22.52 24.27
N ASN A 392 -24.62 -22.84 24.15
CA ASN A 392 -25.40 -22.61 22.94
C ASN A 392 -25.81 -21.13 22.85
N TYR A 393 -25.31 -20.41 21.84
CA TYR A 393 -25.77 -19.05 21.51
C TYR A 393 -27.16 -19.07 20.85
N ASP A 394 -28.17 -18.47 21.50
CA ASP A 394 -29.53 -18.31 20.95
C ASP A 394 -29.57 -17.19 19.90
N ILE A 395 -29.44 -17.57 18.63
CA ILE A 395 -29.48 -16.70 17.44
C ILE A 395 -30.90 -16.12 17.19
N SER A 396 -31.94 -16.53 17.95
CA SER A 396 -33.33 -16.12 17.71
C SER A 396 -33.60 -14.63 17.93
N LYS A 397 -32.76 -13.92 18.70
CA LYS A 397 -32.86 -12.46 18.88
C LYS A 397 -32.36 -11.70 17.65
N ALA A 398 -31.23 -12.11 17.08
CA ALA A 398 -30.65 -11.46 15.90
C ALA A 398 -31.56 -11.62 14.68
N VAL A 399 -32.09 -12.83 14.46
CA VAL A 399 -33.01 -13.12 13.34
C VAL A 399 -34.31 -12.31 13.44
N ARG A 400 -34.85 -12.10 14.66
CA ARG A 400 -36.06 -11.27 14.87
C ARG A 400 -35.85 -9.80 14.52
N ILE A 401 -34.65 -9.26 14.68
CA ILE A 401 -34.33 -7.87 14.30
C ILE A 401 -34.29 -7.73 12.77
N VAL A 402 -33.65 -8.68 12.08
CA VAL A 402 -33.56 -8.69 10.62
C VAL A 402 -34.94 -8.78 9.96
N ILE A 403 -35.83 -9.63 10.48
CA ILE A 403 -37.21 -9.77 9.96
C ILE A 403 -38.01 -8.46 10.08
N LYS A 404 -37.84 -7.70 11.17
CA LYS A 404 -38.54 -6.42 11.36
C LYS A 404 -38.09 -5.35 10.35
N ILE A 405 -36.79 -5.31 10.04
CA ILE A 405 -36.24 -4.37 9.06
C ILE A 405 -36.80 -4.69 7.66
N LEU A 406 -36.87 -5.97 7.30
CA LEU A 406 -37.37 -6.42 6.00
C LEU A 406 -38.85 -6.07 5.79
N LEU A 407 -39.69 -6.25 6.82
CA LEU A 407 -41.10 -5.86 6.78
C LEU A 407 -41.29 -4.35 6.61
N PHE A 408 -40.41 -3.54 7.22
CA PHE A 408 -40.48 -2.08 7.10
C PHE A 408 -40.16 -1.60 5.67
N ILE A 409 -39.18 -2.21 5.00
CA ILE A 409 -38.83 -1.90 3.61
C ILE A 409 -39.99 -2.24 2.65
N ILE A 410 -40.63 -3.40 2.85
CA ILE A 410 -41.78 -3.82 2.04
C ILE A 410 -42.95 -2.83 2.19
N LEU A 411 -43.19 -2.31 3.40
CA LEU A 411 -44.24 -1.33 3.64
C LEU A 411 -44.01 -0.02 2.87
N ILE A 412 -42.76 0.47 2.84
CA ILE A 412 -42.39 1.69 2.10
C ILE A 412 -42.63 1.51 0.60
N LEU A 413 -42.23 0.36 0.03
CA LEU A 413 -42.44 0.06 -1.39
C LEU A 413 -43.93 -0.04 -1.72
N ALA A 414 -44.74 -0.65 -0.85
CA ALA A 414 -46.19 -0.73 -1.04
C ALA A 414 -46.85 0.66 -1.06
N ILE A 415 -46.41 1.58 -0.18
CA ILE A 415 -46.89 2.97 -0.16
C ILE A 415 -46.52 3.70 -1.46
N GLN A 416 -45.29 3.53 -1.95
CA GLN A 416 -44.87 4.12 -3.22
C GLN A 416 -45.71 3.63 -4.40
N VAL A 417 -45.96 2.33 -4.50
CA VAL A 417 -46.82 1.74 -5.53
C VAL A 417 -48.26 2.24 -5.41
N PHE A 418 -48.77 2.39 -4.20
CA PHE A 418 -50.13 2.89 -3.97
C PHE A 418 -50.30 4.35 -4.38
N ILE A 419 -49.31 5.20 -4.08
CA ILE A 419 -49.28 6.60 -4.52
C ILE A 419 -49.19 6.66 -6.06
N GLY A 420 -48.33 5.84 -6.67
CA GLY A 420 -48.22 5.73 -8.13
C GLY A 420 -49.55 5.33 -8.80
N ARG A 421 -50.21 4.29 -8.28
CA ARG A 421 -51.52 3.83 -8.79
C ARG A 421 -52.61 4.89 -8.66
N LYS A 422 -52.64 5.65 -7.57
CA LYS A 422 -53.63 6.72 -7.37
C LYS A 422 -53.45 7.86 -8.38
N TYR A 423 -52.22 8.08 -8.87
CA TYR A 423 -51.94 9.03 -9.94
C TYR A 423 -52.38 8.52 -11.31
N ASP A 424 -52.18 7.24 -11.63
CA ASP A 424 -52.63 6.66 -12.90
C ASP A 424 -54.17 6.60 -13.01
N ILE A 425 -54.87 6.25 -11.94
CA ILE A 425 -56.35 6.24 -11.92
C ILE A 425 -56.92 7.65 -12.13
N ARG A 426 -56.27 8.69 -11.59
CA ARG A 426 -56.69 10.09 -11.81
C ARG A 426 -56.42 10.60 -13.23
N LYS A 427 -55.54 9.93 -13.99
CA LYS A 427 -55.26 10.24 -15.40
C LYS A 427 -56.34 9.67 -16.34
N PHE A 428 -57.02 8.60 -15.94
CA PHE A 428 -58.10 7.98 -16.72
C PHE A 428 -59.50 8.58 -16.48
N PHE A 429 -59.74 9.25 -15.34
CA PHE A 429 -61.05 9.82 -15.01
C PHE A 429 -61.17 11.35 -15.18
N LYS A 430 -60.16 12.02 -15.75
CA LYS A 430 -60.30 13.41 -16.24
C LYS A 430 -60.50 13.36 -17.76
N LYS A 431 -61.77 13.23 -18.17
CA LYS A 431 -62.26 13.65 -19.49
C LYS A 431 -62.43 15.17 -19.50
#